data_AF-A0A097ECH6-F1
#
_entry.id   AF-A0A097ECH6-F1
#
_cell.length_a   1.000
_cell.length_b   1.000
_cell.length_c   1.000
_cell.angle_alpha   90.00
_cell.angle_beta   90.00
_cell.angle_gamma   90.00
#
_symmetry.space_group_name_H-M   'P 1'
#
loop_
_entity.id
_entity.type
_entity.pdbx_description
1 polymer ?
#
loop_
_entity_poly.entity_id
_entity_poly.type
_entity_poly.pdbx_seq_one_letter_code
_entity_poly.pdbx_strand_id
1 'polypeptide(L)'
;MGSVALVSAAAVLMLAKGAARHGRVGRVYAAAILAINGTALSMYDLTGRPNVFHVIALVNLATLAMGLLALRRWRRTHEPGDLVTHQRRMAMSYVGVWMAFVTELLVNPMMGVSRMSDPRSHWPLMIALNLALFVAGGWLVLTRLTVTTVRA
;
A
#
# COMPACT_ATOMS: atom_id res chain seq x y z
N MET A 1 13.90 1.87 -3.48
CA MET A 1 12.55 1.59 -4.01
C MET A 1 11.42 2.18 -3.16
N GLY A 2 11.49 2.14 -1.81
CA GLY A 2 10.44 2.70 -0.94
C GLY A 2 10.09 4.18 -1.18
N SER A 3 11.10 5.04 -1.32
CA SER A 3 10.90 6.47 -1.64
C SER A 3 10.18 6.69 -2.98
N VAL A 4 10.50 5.90 -4.01
CA VAL A 4 9.83 5.94 -5.31
C VAL A 4 8.36 5.55 -5.18
N ALA A 5 8.03 4.52 -4.40
CA ALA A 5 6.64 4.12 -4.15
C ALA A 5 5.86 5.21 -3.40
N LEU A 6 6.45 5.85 -2.37
CA LEU A 6 5.79 6.93 -1.64
C LEU A 6 5.50 8.15 -2.53
N VAL A 7 6.50 8.62 -3.28
CA VAL A 7 6.36 9.78 -4.17
C VAL A 7 5.40 9.50 -5.31
N SER A 8 5.53 8.35 -5.97
CA SER A 8 4.63 7.96 -7.06
C SER A 8 3.19 7.79 -6.58
N ALA A 9 2.97 7.23 -5.39
CA ALA A 9 1.62 7.07 -4.85
C ALA A 9 0.97 8.39 -4.43
N ALA A 10 1.73 9.30 -3.80
CA ALA A 10 1.25 10.66 -3.52
C ALA A 10 0.86 11.36 -4.84
N ALA A 11 1.69 11.25 -5.87
CA ALA A 11 1.38 11.79 -7.19
C ALA A 11 0.12 11.14 -7.81
N VAL A 12 -0.06 9.81 -7.70
CA VAL A 12 -1.26 9.12 -8.22
C VAL A 12 -2.54 9.64 -7.57
N LEU A 13 -2.51 9.92 -6.26
CA LEU A 13 -3.67 10.44 -5.52
C LEU A 13 -4.00 11.89 -5.86
N MET A 14 -3.00 12.72 -6.16
CA MET A 14 -3.17 14.14 -6.50
C MET A 14 -3.52 14.38 -7.97
N LEU A 15 -3.14 13.47 -8.86
CA LEU A 15 -3.39 13.60 -10.29
C LEU A 15 -4.88 13.46 -10.64
N ALA A 16 -5.31 14.26 -11.62
CA ALA A 16 -6.63 14.12 -12.21
C ALA A 16 -6.85 12.67 -12.68
N LYS A 17 -7.86 12.03 -12.08
CA LYS A 17 -8.23 10.63 -12.33
C LYS A 17 -8.67 10.48 -13.79
N GLY A 18 -8.22 9.40 -14.45
CA GLY A 18 -8.52 9.17 -15.87
C GLY A 18 -7.62 9.91 -16.87
N ALA A 19 -6.79 10.86 -16.43
CA ALA A 19 -5.81 11.49 -17.32
C ALA A 19 -4.68 10.53 -17.73
N ALA A 20 -4.10 10.73 -18.93
CA ALA A 20 -2.96 9.94 -19.39
C ALA A 20 -1.77 9.97 -18.42
N ARG A 21 -1.59 11.10 -17.70
CA ARG A 21 -0.56 11.24 -16.64
C ARG A 21 -0.85 10.31 -15.46
N HIS A 22 -2.09 10.21 -14.99
CA HIS A 22 -2.49 9.28 -13.93
C HIS A 22 -2.19 7.82 -14.32
N GLY A 23 -2.52 7.42 -15.56
CA GLY A 23 -2.22 6.08 -16.06
C GLY A 23 -0.72 5.76 -16.18
N ARG A 24 0.13 6.75 -16.52
CA ARG A 24 1.59 6.59 -16.54
C ARG A 24 2.17 6.44 -15.14
N VAL A 25 1.84 7.36 -14.24
CA VAL A 25 2.36 7.32 -12.86
C VAL A 25 1.81 6.11 -12.10
N GLY A 26 0.56 5.70 -12.35
CA GLY A 26 -0.03 4.50 -11.78
C GLY A 26 0.70 3.20 -12.16
N ARG A 27 1.25 3.12 -13.38
CA ARG A 27 2.09 1.98 -13.81
C ARG A 27 3.44 1.97 -13.08
N VAL A 28 4.08 3.13 -12.93
CA VAL A 28 5.32 3.28 -12.16
C VAL A 28 5.08 2.89 -10.71
N TYR A 29 3.99 3.35 -10.11
CA TYR A 29 3.58 2.96 -8.77
C TYR A 29 3.38 1.44 -8.66
N ALA A 30 2.59 0.83 -9.54
CA ALA A 30 2.36 -0.62 -9.51
C ALA A 30 3.68 -1.42 -9.63
N ALA A 31 4.60 -1.01 -10.51
CA ALA A 31 5.91 -1.64 -10.64
C ALA A 31 6.75 -1.49 -9.35
N ALA A 32 6.72 -0.32 -8.71
CA ALA A 32 7.40 -0.10 -7.43
C ALA A 32 6.82 -0.98 -6.31
N ILE A 33 5.49 -1.16 -6.28
CA ILE A 33 4.83 -2.06 -5.32
C ILE A 33 5.24 -3.51 -5.54
N LEU A 34 5.27 -3.98 -6.78
CA LEU A 34 5.74 -5.33 -7.09
C LEU A 34 7.19 -5.54 -6.64
N ALA A 35 8.07 -4.57 -6.88
CA ALA A 35 9.45 -4.64 -6.44
C ALA A 35 9.57 -4.72 -4.92
N ILE A 36 8.91 -3.80 -4.18
CA ILE A 36 8.97 -3.75 -2.70
C ILE A 36 8.44 -5.03 -2.08
N ASN A 37 7.26 -5.51 -2.51
CA ASN A 37 6.70 -6.73 -1.96
C ASN A 37 7.49 -7.97 -2.38
N GLY A 38 8.09 -7.98 -3.57
CA GLY A 38 9.02 -9.02 -3.98
C GLY A 38 10.24 -9.09 -3.05
N THR A 39 10.82 -7.94 -2.68
CA THR A 39 11.92 -7.89 -1.71
C THR A 39 11.47 -8.40 -0.34
N ALA A 40 10.30 -7.97 0.13
CA ALA A 40 9.76 -8.41 1.42
C ALA A 40 9.49 -9.93 1.47
N LEU A 41 9.03 -10.53 0.36
CA LEU A 41 8.82 -11.98 0.24
C LEU A 41 10.12 -12.79 0.17
N SER A 42 11.24 -12.16 -0.17
CA SER A 42 12.57 -12.80 -0.16
C SER A 42 13.29 -12.70 1.19
N MET A 43 12.75 -11.95 2.16
CA MET A 43 13.40 -11.71 3.45
C MET A 43 13.08 -12.79 4.48
N TYR A 44 13.93 -13.81 4.59
CA TYR A 44 13.84 -14.86 5.61
C TYR A 44 14.76 -14.64 6.81
N ASP A 45 15.71 -13.71 6.71
CA ASP A 45 16.82 -13.54 7.67
C ASP A 45 16.39 -13.19 9.10
N LEU A 46 15.20 -12.62 9.28
CA LEU A 46 14.68 -12.25 10.61
C LEU A 46 14.24 -13.46 11.46
N THR A 47 13.84 -14.56 10.84
CA THR A 47 13.18 -15.69 11.55
C THR A 47 13.53 -17.08 11.00
N GLY A 48 14.24 -17.18 9.87
CA GLY A 48 14.48 -18.43 9.14
C GLY A 48 13.22 -19.09 8.59
N ARG A 49 12.06 -18.44 8.72
CA ARG A 49 10.71 -18.94 8.40
C ARG A 49 9.83 -17.78 7.91
N PRO A 50 8.73 -18.05 7.18
CA PRO A 50 7.74 -17.02 6.85
C PRO A 50 7.29 -16.27 8.12
N ASN A 51 7.25 -14.95 8.02
CA ASN A 51 6.96 -14.05 9.14
C ASN A 51 5.90 -13.02 8.74
N VAL A 52 5.61 -12.09 9.65
CA VAL A 52 4.59 -11.06 9.45
C VAL A 52 4.80 -10.22 8.18
N PHE A 53 6.06 -10.02 7.74
CA PHE A 53 6.37 -9.27 6.52
C PHE A 53 5.84 -9.98 5.28
N HIS A 54 5.88 -11.31 5.24
CA HIS A 54 5.34 -12.10 4.12
C HIS A 54 3.82 -11.96 4.05
N VAL A 55 3.14 -12.03 5.20
CA VAL A 55 1.68 -11.88 5.27
C VAL A 55 1.25 -10.49 4.79
N ILE A 56 1.90 -9.44 5.30
CA ILE A 56 1.61 -8.06 4.90
C ILE A 56 1.89 -7.86 3.40
N ALA A 57 3.00 -8.41 2.89
CA ALA A 57 3.35 -8.31 1.48
C ALA A 57 2.33 -9.01 0.56
N LEU A 58 1.87 -10.21 0.94
CA LEU A 58 0.83 -10.94 0.21
C LEU A 58 -0.50 -10.18 0.21
N VAL A 59 -0.92 -9.63 1.35
CA VAL A 59 -2.14 -8.81 1.45
C VAL A 59 -2.05 -7.57 0.56
N ASN A 60 -0.89 -6.91 0.53
CA ASN A 60 -0.68 -5.74 -0.31
C ASN A 60 -0.68 -6.09 -1.81
N LEU A 61 -0.04 -7.19 -2.20
CA LEU A 61 -0.07 -7.71 -3.57
C LEU A 61 -1.49 -8.11 -4.01
N ALA A 62 -2.23 -8.80 -3.17
CA ALA A 62 -3.63 -9.14 -3.43
C ALA A 62 -4.48 -7.89 -3.60
N THR A 63 -4.25 -6.87 -2.78
CA THR A 63 -4.94 -5.57 -2.86
C THR A 63 -4.64 -4.84 -4.17
N LEU A 64 -3.36 -4.77 -4.56
CA LEU A 64 -2.95 -4.22 -5.85
C LEU A 64 -3.60 -4.97 -7.02
N ALA A 65 -3.54 -6.31 -7.00
CA ALA A 65 -4.10 -7.15 -8.04
C ALA A 65 -5.62 -6.92 -8.18
N MET A 66 -6.37 -6.92 -7.07
CA MET A 66 -7.80 -6.61 -7.07
C MET A 66 -8.09 -5.23 -7.67
N GLY A 67 -7.29 -4.21 -7.33
CA GLY A 67 -7.45 -2.86 -7.88
C GLY A 67 -7.21 -2.80 -9.39
N LEU A 68 -6.16 -3.47 -9.89
CA LEU A 68 -5.85 -3.50 -11.32
C LEU A 68 -6.86 -4.35 -12.12
N LEU A 69 -7.32 -5.47 -11.56
CA LEU A 69 -8.35 -6.31 -12.16
C LEU A 69 -9.69 -5.59 -12.23
N ALA A 70 -10.09 -4.86 -11.18
CA ALA A 70 -11.30 -4.05 -11.20
C ALA A 70 -11.25 -2.99 -12.31
N LEU A 71 -10.11 -2.32 -12.51
CA LEU A 71 -9.94 -1.38 -13.62
C LEU A 71 -10.02 -2.07 -14.99
N ARG A 72 -9.46 -3.28 -15.13
CA ARG A 72 -9.58 -4.07 -16.36
C ARG A 72 -11.03 -4.46 -16.64
N ARG A 73 -11.79 -4.84 -15.61
CA ARG A 73 -13.22 -5.16 -15.72
C ARG A 73 -14.03 -3.92 -16.10
N TRP A 74 -13.84 -2.80 -15.40
CA TRP A 74 -14.49 -1.53 -15.72
C TRP A 74 -14.26 -1.10 -17.18
N ARG A 75 -13.05 -1.23 -17.71
CA ARG A 75 -12.79 -0.93 -19.14
C ARG A 75 -13.56 -1.80 -20.13
N ARG A 76 -14.05 -2.98 -19.71
CA ARG A 76 -14.84 -3.89 -20.53
C ARG A 76 -16.33 -3.69 -20.32
N THR A 77 -16.77 -3.58 -19.07
CA THR A 77 -18.19 -3.60 -18.68
C THR A 77 -18.77 -2.20 -18.45
N HIS A 78 -17.91 -1.21 -18.21
CA HIS A 78 -18.28 0.14 -17.75
C HIS A 78 -19.08 0.17 -16.44
N GLU A 79 -19.09 -0.93 -15.68
CA GLU A 79 -19.81 -1.04 -14.42
C GLU A 79 -19.22 -0.09 -13.36
N PRO A 80 -20.00 0.88 -12.82
CA PRO A 80 -19.48 1.87 -11.88
C PRO A 80 -18.85 1.23 -10.64
N GLY A 81 -19.38 0.10 -10.17
CA GLY A 81 -18.86 -0.62 -9.01
C GLY A 81 -17.42 -1.12 -9.18
N ASP A 82 -17.01 -1.46 -10.40
CA ASP A 82 -15.64 -1.87 -10.70
C ASP A 82 -14.67 -0.68 -10.63
N LEU A 83 -15.10 0.52 -11.03
CA LEU A 83 -14.31 1.74 -10.88
C LEU A 83 -14.15 2.15 -9.41
N VAL A 84 -15.24 2.05 -8.63
CA VAL A 84 -15.19 2.28 -7.17
C VAL A 84 -14.24 1.27 -6.51
N THR A 85 -14.30 0.00 -6.92
CA THR A 85 -13.41 -1.04 -6.41
C THR A 85 -11.95 -0.74 -6.74
N HIS A 86 -11.64 -0.32 -7.97
CA HIS A 86 -10.31 0.13 -8.35
C HIS A 86 -9.82 1.25 -7.41
N GLN A 87 -10.61 2.30 -7.24
CA GLN A 87 -10.26 3.45 -6.39
C GLN A 87 -9.99 3.03 -4.94
N ARG A 88 -10.88 2.23 -4.33
CA ARG A 88 -10.74 1.77 -2.94
C ARG A 88 -9.51 0.88 -2.76
N ARG A 89 -9.29 -0.07 -3.67
CA ARG A 89 -8.15 -1.00 -3.58
C ARG A 89 -6.83 -0.29 -3.83
N MET A 90 -6.75 0.64 -4.78
CA MET A 90 -5.53 1.44 -4.98
C MET A 90 -5.23 2.35 -3.78
N ALA A 91 -6.25 2.92 -3.14
CA ALA A 91 -6.06 3.70 -1.92
C ALA A 91 -5.58 2.84 -0.75
N MET A 92 -6.14 1.64 -0.57
CA MET A 92 -5.67 0.69 0.45
C MET A 92 -4.24 0.17 0.17
N SER A 93 -3.88 -0.04 -1.11
CA SER A 93 -2.50 -0.36 -1.51
C SER A 93 -1.53 0.75 -1.10
N TYR A 94 -1.95 2.02 -1.13
CA TYR A 94 -1.14 3.14 -0.64
C TYR A 94 -0.94 3.11 0.88
N VAL A 95 -1.98 2.78 1.64
CA VAL A 95 -1.87 2.54 3.09
C VAL A 95 -0.83 1.45 3.37
N GLY A 96 -0.83 0.37 2.57
CA GLY A 96 0.18 -0.69 2.64
C GLY A 96 1.63 -0.22 2.42
N VAL A 97 1.86 0.83 1.60
CA VAL A 97 3.19 1.43 1.43
C VAL A 97 3.63 2.18 2.68
N TRP A 98 2.73 2.95 3.29
CA TRP A 98 3.02 3.65 4.54
C TRP A 98 3.34 2.67 5.67
N MET A 99 2.58 1.58 5.75
CA MET A 99 2.83 0.47 6.65
C MET A 99 4.24 -0.13 6.46
N ALA A 100 4.62 -0.42 5.22
CA ALA A 100 5.96 -0.90 4.89
C ALA A 100 7.06 0.12 5.24
N PHE A 101 6.81 1.42 5.01
CA PHE A 101 7.76 2.47 5.35
C PHE A 101 7.96 2.63 6.86
N VAL A 102 6.88 2.65 7.65
CA VAL A 102 6.97 2.72 9.13
C VAL A 102 7.69 1.50 9.68
N THR A 103 7.43 0.34 9.10
CA THR A 103 8.12 -0.89 9.43
C THR A 103 9.63 -0.76 9.18
N GLU A 104 10.02 -0.37 7.96
CA GLU A 104 11.42 -0.13 7.61
C GLU A 104 12.09 0.89 8.55
N LEU A 105 11.39 1.97 8.88
CA LEU A 105 11.88 2.98 9.81
C LEU A 105 12.18 2.40 11.20
N LEU A 106 11.32 1.50 11.69
CA LEU A 106 11.43 0.93 13.04
C LEU A 106 12.40 -0.25 13.15
N VAL A 107 12.54 -1.07 12.10
CA VAL A 107 13.34 -2.30 12.17
C VAL A 107 14.69 -2.19 11.47
N ASN A 108 14.88 -1.24 10.54
CA ASN A 108 16.13 -1.12 9.80
C ASN A 108 17.22 -0.40 10.65
N PRO A 109 18.35 -1.05 10.97
CA PRO A 109 19.48 -0.45 11.71
C PRO A 109 20.12 0.77 11.01
N MET A 110 19.98 0.85 9.69
CA MET A 110 20.56 1.92 8.85
C MET A 110 19.74 3.20 8.87
N MET A 111 18.43 3.12 9.17
CA MET A 111 17.54 4.28 9.28
C MET A 111 17.62 4.97 10.66
N GLY A 112 18.46 4.47 11.57
CA GLY A 112 18.85 5.12 12.82
C GLY A 112 17.82 5.10 13.95
N VAL A 113 16.52 5.03 13.66
CA VAL A 113 15.44 5.04 14.67
C VAL A 113 15.41 3.74 15.50
N SER A 114 15.72 2.60 14.88
CA SER A 114 15.87 1.31 15.55
C SER A 114 17.00 1.26 16.60
N ARG A 115 17.93 2.23 16.57
CA ARG A 115 18.97 2.39 17.61
C ARG A 115 18.48 3.19 18.82
N MET A 116 17.35 3.89 18.69
CA MET A 116 16.79 4.77 19.72
C MET A 116 15.79 4.04 20.63
N SER A 117 15.26 2.89 20.21
CA SER A 117 14.29 2.08 20.97
C SER A 117 14.85 0.71 21.36
N ASP A 118 14.38 0.15 22.48
CA ASP A 118 14.78 -1.18 22.96
C ASP A 118 14.35 -2.26 21.94
N PRO A 119 15.24 -3.19 21.52
CA PRO A 119 14.94 -4.37 20.72
C PRO A 119 13.61 -5.07 21.04
N ARG A 120 13.24 -5.18 22.32
CA ARG A 120 11.99 -5.82 22.77
C ARG A 120 10.73 -5.01 22.47
N SER A 121 10.86 -3.68 22.34
CA SER A 121 9.75 -2.75 22.10
C SER A 121 9.41 -2.59 20.61
N HIS A 122 10.36 -2.85 19.69
CA HIS A 122 10.15 -2.63 18.25
C HIS A 122 9.02 -3.46 17.65
N TRP A 123 8.92 -4.74 18.03
CA TRP A 123 7.95 -5.66 17.43
C TRP A 123 6.51 -5.34 17.80
N PRO A 124 6.14 -5.18 19.10
CA PRO A 124 4.78 -4.76 19.46
C PRO A 124 4.43 -3.38 18.91
N LEU A 125 5.37 -2.42 18.94
CA LEU A 125 5.14 -1.06 18.43
C LEU A 125 4.90 -1.06 16.92
N MET A 126 5.71 -1.78 16.16
CA MET A 126 5.54 -1.95 14.72
C MET A 126 4.18 -2.55 14.41
N ILE A 127 3.78 -3.63 15.09
CA ILE A 127 2.47 -4.27 14.87
C ILE A 127 1.34 -3.28 15.19
N ALA A 128 1.41 -2.58 16.32
CA ALA A 128 0.40 -1.60 16.74
C ALA A 128 0.25 -0.45 15.75
N LEU A 129 1.36 0.14 15.27
CA LEU A 129 1.34 1.23 14.30
C LEU A 129 0.83 0.78 12.93
N ASN A 130 1.23 -0.40 12.47
CA ASN A 130 0.72 -0.97 11.23
C ASN A 130 -0.79 -1.24 11.31
N LEU A 131 -1.27 -1.77 12.44
CA LEU A 131 -2.69 -1.98 12.67
C LEU A 131 -3.46 -0.65 12.70
N ALA A 132 -2.92 0.36 13.40
CA ALA A 132 -3.50 1.69 13.45
C ALA A 132 -3.57 2.34 12.06
N LEU A 133 -2.51 2.23 11.25
CA LEU A 133 -2.50 2.69 9.86
C LEU A 133 -3.52 1.96 9.01
N PHE A 134 -3.65 0.64 9.15
CA PHE A 134 -4.62 -0.14 8.41
C PHE A 134 -6.06 0.25 8.76
N VAL A 135 -6.37 0.40 10.05
CA VAL A 135 -7.70 0.80 10.53
C VAL A 135 -8.03 2.24 10.13
N ALA A 136 -7.12 3.20 10.40
CA ALA A 136 -7.33 4.59 10.06
C ALA A 136 -7.41 4.81 8.54
N GLY A 137 -6.54 4.15 7.78
CA GLY A 137 -6.54 4.17 6.32
C GLY A 137 -7.83 3.55 5.75
N GLY A 138 -8.24 2.40 6.26
CA GLY A 138 -9.50 1.75 5.90
C GLY A 138 -10.71 2.63 6.20
N TRP A 139 -10.77 3.22 7.39
CA TRP A 139 -11.82 4.16 7.78
C TRP A 139 -11.86 5.39 6.86
N LEU A 140 -10.71 5.98 6.54
CA LEU A 140 -10.63 7.14 5.65
C LEU A 140 -11.08 6.79 4.22
N VAL A 141 -10.68 5.63 3.71
CA VAL A 141 -11.14 5.10 2.41
C VAL A 141 -12.66 4.89 2.41
N LEU A 142 -13.20 4.30 3.47
CA LEU A 142 -14.64 4.00 3.59
C LEU A 142 -15.51 5.21 3.92
N THR A 143 -14.95 6.33 4.38
CA THR A 143 -15.73 7.54 4.70
C THR A 143 -15.59 8.62 3.62
N ARG A 144 -14.42 8.73 2.97
CA ARG A 144 -14.14 9.84 2.03
C ARG A 144 -14.30 9.45 0.55
N LEU A 145 -13.99 8.22 0.14
CA LEU A 145 -14.10 7.79 -1.26
C LEU A 145 -15.52 7.33 -1.65
N THR A 146 -16.30 6.87 -0.69
CA THR A 146 -17.70 6.43 -0.82
C THR A 146 -18.65 7.61 -1.04
N VAL A 147 -18.40 8.72 -0.35
CA VAL A 147 -19.26 9.92 -0.41
C VAL A 147 -19.12 10.65 -1.75
N THR A 148 -17.97 10.54 -2.42
CA THR A 148 -17.72 11.21 -3.69
C THR A 148 -18.24 10.46 -4.91
N THR A 149 -18.45 9.13 -4.82
CA THR A 149 -18.93 8.32 -5.94
C THR A 149 -20.46 8.17 -6.00
N VAL A 150 -21.18 8.57 -4.95
CA VAL A 150 -22.66 8.60 -4.93
C VAL A 150 -23.21 9.96 -5.41
N ARG A 151 -22.37 10.99 -5.54
CA ARG A 151 -22.77 12.36 -5.90
C ARG A 151 -22.33 12.81 -7.31
N ALA A 152 -21.70 11.95 -8.09
CA ALA A 152 -21.27 12.21 -9.46
C ALA A 152 -22.08 11.34 -10.41
#